data_AF-A0A378IML9-F1
#
_entry.id   AF-A0A378IML9-F1
#
_cell.length_a   1.000
_cell.length_b   1.000
_cell.length_c   1.000
_cell.angle_alpha   90.00
_cell.angle_beta   90.00
_cell.angle_gamma   90.00
#
_symmetry.space_group_name_H-M   'P 1'
#
loop_
_entity.id
_entity.type
_entity.pdbx_description
1 polymer ?
#
loop_
_entity_poly.entity_id
_entity_poly.type
_entity_poly.pdbx_seq_one_letter_code
_entity_poly.pdbx_strand_id
1 'polypeptide(L)'
;MALSEVVINDIVQSQTKAVISESNYHLLRQYLLERKPLLRVLNPISSLLFEHCNSDKQAMINYLTQLACESQINHDSQEAINDEQEQENESTLKINYDRELYGLENTLQQLETKCAQQEHYYNQINRQYSEFKISISRINSKLDRIRNERKIRYPEGNIHTHTTMITPLQDQQTWDRLLQEENRLVEERQRLTYLLNSKEIERTKEEQNLTQYLQEKKESERRYEEIKHQMEIVFPENEQQRHLRNEERLTRNRARNTYDPHLQQLSPKSLEALKQQIEIQARELDNQRTQLMSEAAEMSYKTYLTQLELALQHSENSTQMMFNEQTALKMIVGMMKNLTEMAEKEKVLIHSLDEEQNNLRSLQKSLLECTRRLQNHLTAKPHLIKQNKELMEDNVRLQLKSESAASYKKSALYVSFFSGASSLLSTGIVGTLIISPVFFTIPGALAMLSLVALVVALGFQYQKYVSEIQMKQNGQVMEKNDVMLMKDWKKANELSLTTMTELNTKIEKSEKYLVELDQKVKGQQHVMSLVLNKAQGVSTSYSGNSNFFGHTNTVAYLPSAPPQGELLYPPIEGETVRYGY
;
A
#
# COMPACT_ATOMS: atom_id res chain seq x y z
N MET A 1 -39.23 -17.17 -25.31
CA MET A 1 -37.85 -17.67 -25.23
C MET A 1 -36.98 -16.48 -24.86
N ALA A 2 -36.23 -16.58 -23.76
CA ALA A 2 -35.28 -15.56 -23.33
C ALA A 2 -33.92 -15.78 -24.00
N LEU A 3 -33.06 -14.76 -24.00
CA LEU A 3 -31.68 -14.79 -24.50
C LEU A 3 -30.82 -15.86 -23.78
N SER A 4 -31.16 -16.17 -22.53
CA SER A 4 -30.57 -17.25 -21.72
C SER A 4 -31.00 -18.67 -22.12
N GLU A 5 -32.08 -18.82 -22.89
CA GLU A 5 -32.58 -20.11 -23.38
C GLU A 5 -32.06 -20.44 -24.80
N VAL A 6 -31.30 -19.54 -25.42
CA VAL A 6 -30.84 -19.67 -26.81
C VAL A 6 -29.67 -20.65 -26.93
N VAL A 7 -29.97 -21.87 -27.40
CA VAL A 7 -28.95 -22.86 -27.80
C VAL A 7 -28.35 -22.46 -29.16
N ILE A 8 -27.33 -21.61 -29.13
CA ILE A 8 -26.78 -20.96 -30.33
C ILE A 8 -26.28 -21.95 -31.40
N ASN A 9 -25.70 -23.08 -30.98
CA ASN A 9 -25.25 -24.16 -31.87
C ASN A 9 -26.38 -24.71 -32.76
N ASP A 10 -27.57 -24.93 -32.20
CA ASP A 10 -28.70 -25.49 -32.94
C ASP A 10 -29.25 -24.48 -33.96
N ILE A 11 -29.25 -23.19 -33.62
CA ILE A 11 -29.63 -22.13 -34.56
C ILE A 11 -28.60 -22.00 -35.68
N VAL A 12 -27.29 -22.02 -35.37
CA VAL A 12 -26.22 -22.03 -36.39
C VAL A 12 -26.37 -23.24 -37.30
N GLN A 13 -26.59 -24.44 -36.78
CA GLN A 13 -26.82 -25.65 -37.58
C GLN A 13 -28.06 -25.53 -38.46
N SER A 14 -29.18 -25.04 -37.93
CA SER A 14 -30.44 -24.88 -38.67
C SER A 14 -30.31 -23.90 -39.83
N GLN A 15 -29.79 -22.70 -39.55
CA GLN A 15 -29.53 -21.67 -40.57
C GLN A 15 -28.49 -22.12 -41.61
N THR A 16 -27.46 -22.87 -41.17
CA THR A 16 -26.45 -23.46 -42.08
C THR A 16 -27.08 -24.48 -43.02
N LYS A 17 -27.98 -25.35 -42.53
CA LYS A 17 -28.71 -26.32 -43.39
C LYS A 17 -29.57 -25.61 -44.43
N ALA A 18 -30.31 -24.57 -44.03
CA ALA A 18 -31.13 -23.77 -44.95
C ALA A 18 -30.27 -23.14 -46.07
N VAL A 19 -29.18 -22.45 -45.70
CA VAL A 19 -28.25 -21.84 -46.67
C VAL A 19 -27.63 -22.89 -47.60
N ILE A 20 -27.37 -24.12 -47.13
CA ILE A 20 -26.90 -25.22 -47.98
C ILE A 20 -27.98 -25.64 -48.99
N SER A 21 -29.22 -25.85 -48.55
CA SER A 21 -30.33 -26.26 -49.43
C SER A 21 -30.75 -25.21 -50.47
N GLU A 22 -30.48 -23.93 -50.22
CA GLU A 22 -30.76 -22.82 -51.15
C GLU A 22 -29.63 -22.50 -52.13
N SER A 23 -28.45 -23.12 -51.97
CA SER A 23 -27.22 -22.74 -52.69
C SER A 23 -26.86 -23.70 -53.82
N ASN A 24 -26.54 -23.13 -54.99
CA ASN A 24 -26.01 -23.88 -56.12
C ASN A 24 -24.51 -24.24 -55.96
N TYR A 25 -23.97 -25.03 -56.90
CA TYR A 25 -22.55 -25.45 -56.90
C TYR A 25 -21.57 -24.28 -56.73
N HIS A 26 -21.78 -23.16 -57.44
CA HIS A 26 -20.86 -22.02 -57.41
C HIS A 26 -20.84 -21.32 -56.05
N LEU A 27 -22.02 -21.11 -55.44
CA LEU A 27 -22.13 -20.53 -54.09
C LEU A 27 -21.51 -21.45 -53.03
N LEU A 28 -21.79 -22.75 -53.09
CA LEU A 28 -21.23 -23.71 -52.13
C LEU A 28 -19.71 -23.83 -52.25
N ARG A 29 -19.18 -23.81 -53.49
CA ARG A 29 -17.73 -23.73 -53.77
C ARG A 29 -17.11 -22.43 -53.25
N GLN A 30 -17.81 -21.31 -53.40
CA GLN A 30 -17.34 -20.00 -52.91
C GLN A 30 -17.22 -20.00 -51.38
N TYR A 31 -18.28 -20.37 -50.65
CA TYR A 31 -18.27 -20.39 -49.18
C TYR A 31 -17.21 -21.36 -48.61
N LEU A 32 -16.92 -22.47 -49.31
CA LEU A 32 -15.81 -23.37 -48.96
C LEU A 32 -14.43 -22.70 -49.08
N LEU A 33 -14.20 -21.92 -50.14
CA LEU A 33 -12.88 -21.35 -50.42
C LEU A 33 -12.61 -20.01 -49.72
N GLU A 34 -13.66 -19.29 -49.29
CA GLU A 34 -13.52 -18.04 -48.54
C GLU A 34 -13.03 -18.23 -47.09
N ARG A 35 -13.30 -19.41 -46.49
CA ARG A 35 -12.90 -19.76 -45.10
C ARG A 35 -13.32 -18.75 -44.04
N LYS A 36 -14.52 -18.18 -44.18
CA LYS A 36 -15.08 -17.13 -43.30
C LYS A 36 -16.42 -17.58 -42.70
N PRO A 37 -16.86 -16.98 -41.57
CA PRO A 37 -18.21 -17.14 -41.08
C PRO A 37 -19.23 -16.68 -42.13
N LEU A 38 -20.29 -17.47 -42.36
CA LEU A 38 -21.23 -17.21 -43.45
C LEU A 38 -22.19 -16.09 -43.04
N LEU A 39 -22.11 -14.92 -43.69
CA LEU A 39 -22.99 -13.78 -43.40
C LEU A 39 -24.48 -14.11 -43.58
N ARG A 40 -24.84 -15.02 -44.49
CA ARG A 40 -26.22 -15.53 -44.63
C ARG A 40 -26.70 -16.32 -43.41
N VAL A 41 -25.80 -16.91 -42.63
CA VAL A 41 -26.09 -17.60 -41.36
C VAL A 41 -26.08 -16.60 -40.20
N LEU A 42 -25.10 -15.69 -40.15
CA LEU A 42 -24.96 -14.74 -39.05
C LEU A 42 -26.00 -13.62 -39.04
N ASN A 43 -26.47 -13.14 -40.20
CA ASN A 43 -27.43 -12.03 -40.23
C ASN A 43 -28.80 -12.42 -39.60
N PRO A 44 -29.44 -13.57 -39.93
CA PRO A 44 -30.65 -14.02 -39.23
C PRO A 44 -30.45 -14.22 -37.73
N ILE A 45 -29.29 -14.77 -37.33
CA ILE A 45 -28.94 -14.97 -35.92
C ILE A 45 -28.79 -13.62 -35.19
N SER A 46 -28.17 -12.64 -35.84
CA SER A 46 -28.01 -11.28 -35.29
C SER A 46 -29.36 -10.60 -35.06
N SER A 47 -30.28 -10.69 -36.03
CA SER A 47 -31.66 -10.18 -35.87
C SER A 47 -32.39 -10.87 -34.72
N LEU A 48 -32.38 -12.21 -34.67
CA LEU A 48 -33.02 -13.00 -33.64
C LEU A 48 -32.48 -12.66 -32.24
N LEU A 49 -31.15 -12.63 -32.07
CA LEU A 49 -30.52 -12.29 -30.79
C LEU A 49 -30.75 -10.83 -30.39
N PHE A 50 -30.91 -9.91 -31.35
CA PHE A 50 -31.28 -8.51 -31.08
C PHE A 50 -32.74 -8.39 -30.63
N GLU A 51 -33.67 -9.09 -31.27
CA GLU A 51 -35.09 -9.15 -30.89
C GLU A 51 -35.27 -9.74 -29.48
N HIS A 52 -34.64 -10.88 -29.17
CA HIS A 52 -34.66 -11.47 -27.82
C HIS A 52 -34.02 -10.55 -26.77
N CYS A 53 -32.85 -9.96 -27.06
CA CYS A 53 -32.19 -9.02 -26.15
C CYS A 53 -33.08 -7.80 -25.83
N ASN A 54 -33.80 -7.25 -26.81
CA ASN A 54 -34.70 -6.13 -26.60
C ASN A 54 -35.99 -6.53 -25.87
N SER A 55 -36.55 -7.71 -26.17
CA SER A 55 -37.69 -8.28 -25.44
C SER A 55 -37.37 -8.46 -23.96
N ASP A 56 -36.22 -9.08 -23.65
CA ASP A 56 -35.78 -9.34 -22.28
C ASP A 56 -35.47 -8.03 -21.54
N LYS A 57 -34.81 -7.06 -22.20
CA LYS A 57 -34.63 -5.71 -21.65
C LYS A 57 -35.94 -5.04 -21.31
N GLN A 58 -36.97 -5.13 -22.15
CA GLN A 58 -38.26 -4.52 -21.88
C GLN A 58 -38.99 -5.21 -20.72
N ALA A 59 -38.95 -6.54 -20.66
CA ALA A 59 -39.50 -7.31 -19.54
C ALA A 59 -38.78 -6.98 -18.22
N MET A 60 -37.45 -6.90 -18.24
CA MET A 60 -36.59 -6.51 -17.13
C MET A 60 -36.86 -5.08 -16.65
N ILE A 61 -36.97 -4.09 -17.56
CA ILE A 61 -37.34 -2.70 -17.22
C ILE A 61 -38.69 -2.68 -16.51
N ASN A 62 -39.70 -3.37 -17.05
CA ASN A 62 -41.04 -3.41 -16.45
C ASN A 62 -41.01 -4.04 -15.05
N TYR A 63 -40.31 -5.16 -14.87
CA TYR A 63 -40.17 -5.88 -13.60
C TYR A 63 -39.43 -5.06 -12.53
N LEU A 64 -38.27 -4.48 -12.88
CA LEU A 64 -37.52 -3.62 -11.96
C LEU A 64 -38.31 -2.37 -11.58
N THR A 65 -39.05 -1.78 -12.53
CA THR A 65 -39.92 -0.63 -12.28
C THR A 65 -41.05 -0.99 -11.31
N GLN A 66 -41.71 -2.14 -11.51
CA GLN A 66 -42.72 -2.63 -10.57
C GLN A 66 -42.16 -2.82 -9.16
N LEU A 67 -41.02 -3.52 -9.01
CA LEU A 67 -40.36 -3.71 -7.71
C LEU A 67 -39.98 -2.40 -7.04
N ALA A 68 -39.49 -1.41 -7.79
CA ALA A 68 -39.15 -0.09 -7.25
C ALA A 68 -40.40 0.66 -6.76
N CYS A 69 -41.52 0.58 -7.49
CA CYS A 69 -42.78 1.18 -7.10
C CYS A 69 -43.38 0.51 -5.85
N GLU A 70 -43.39 -0.83 -5.78
CA GLU A 70 -43.82 -1.59 -4.60
C GLU A 70 -42.93 -1.28 -3.38
N SER A 71 -41.62 -1.21 -3.57
CA SER A 71 -40.66 -0.81 -2.52
C SER A 71 -40.92 0.61 -2.00
N GLN A 72 -41.19 1.57 -2.89
CA GLN A 72 -41.52 2.94 -2.48
C GLN A 72 -42.88 3.03 -1.76
N ILE A 73 -43.89 2.22 -2.15
CA ILE A 73 -45.17 2.16 -1.45
C ILE A 73 -44.97 1.66 -0.01
N ASN A 74 -44.18 0.60 0.17
CA ASN A 74 -43.85 0.07 1.49
C ASN A 74 -43.04 1.08 2.33
N HIS A 75 -42.12 1.82 1.70
CA HIS A 75 -41.34 2.86 2.37
C HIS A 75 -42.20 4.05 2.81
N ASP A 76 -43.07 4.58 1.93
CA ASP A 76 -44.02 5.66 2.25
C ASP A 76 -44.98 5.25 3.38
N SER A 77 -45.40 3.98 3.42
CA SER A 77 -46.25 3.42 4.47
C SER A 77 -45.53 3.40 5.83
N GLN A 78 -44.29 2.88 5.87
CA GLN A 78 -43.50 2.87 7.11
C GLN A 78 -43.13 4.28 7.57
N GLU A 79 -42.85 5.20 6.65
CA GLU A 79 -42.58 6.61 6.97
C GLU A 79 -43.81 7.29 7.60
N ALA A 80 -45.03 7.01 7.12
CA ALA A 80 -46.25 7.52 7.72
C ALA A 80 -46.50 6.98 9.14
N ILE A 81 -46.26 5.69 9.38
CA ILE A 81 -46.36 5.08 10.73
C ILE A 81 -45.32 5.69 11.68
N ASN A 82 -44.10 5.93 11.19
CA ASN A 82 -43.05 6.57 11.97
C ASN A 82 -43.40 8.03 12.32
N ASP A 83 -43.94 8.81 11.37
CA ASP A 83 -44.38 10.19 11.59
C ASP A 83 -45.50 10.29 12.63
N GLU A 84 -46.46 9.35 12.60
CA GLU A 84 -47.55 9.25 13.58
C GLU A 84 -47.00 8.94 14.99
N GLN A 85 -46.09 7.95 15.10
CA GLN A 85 -45.45 7.62 16.37
C GLN A 85 -44.54 8.75 16.89
N GLU A 86 -43.85 9.49 16.00
CA GLU A 86 -43.05 10.68 16.33
C GLU A 86 -43.96 11.77 16.93
N GLN A 87 -45.13 12.01 16.32
CA GLN A 87 -46.13 12.97 16.79
C GLN A 87 -46.77 12.57 18.14
N GLU A 88 -47.10 11.30 18.37
CA GLU A 88 -47.61 10.82 19.67
C GLU A 88 -46.59 10.99 20.80
N ASN A 89 -45.32 10.67 20.53
CA ASN A 89 -44.22 10.85 21.47
C ASN A 89 -44.00 12.34 21.78
N GLU A 90 -43.93 13.21 20.77
CA GLU A 90 -43.79 14.65 20.98
C GLU A 90 -44.98 15.27 21.71
N SER A 91 -46.21 14.85 21.41
CA SER A 91 -47.41 15.29 22.15
C SER A 91 -47.30 14.95 23.63
N THR A 92 -46.84 13.73 23.94
CA THR A 92 -46.59 13.27 25.32
C THR A 92 -45.45 14.04 25.98
N LEU A 93 -44.38 14.37 25.25
CA LEU A 93 -43.27 15.19 25.76
C LEU A 93 -43.71 16.63 26.02
N LYS A 94 -44.42 17.29 25.08
CA LYS A 94 -44.98 18.65 25.24
C LYS A 94 -45.78 18.75 26.55
N ILE A 95 -46.73 17.83 26.79
CA ILE A 95 -47.55 17.78 28.02
C ILE A 95 -46.71 17.61 29.30
N ASN A 96 -45.60 16.88 29.25
CA ASN A 96 -44.72 16.70 30.40
C ASN A 96 -43.81 17.92 30.62
N TYR A 97 -43.33 18.52 29.54
CA TYR A 97 -42.50 19.73 29.55
C TYR A 97 -43.28 20.97 30.00
N ASP A 98 -44.55 21.15 29.61
CA ASP A 98 -45.44 22.19 30.15
C ASP A 98 -45.50 22.14 31.70
N ARG A 99 -45.61 20.92 32.25
CA ARG A 99 -45.64 20.70 33.71
C ARG A 99 -44.28 20.91 34.36
N GLU A 100 -43.20 20.51 33.69
CA GLU A 100 -41.84 20.68 34.19
C GLU A 100 -41.42 22.16 34.20
N LEU A 101 -41.73 22.92 33.14
CA LEU A 101 -41.53 24.37 33.07
C LEU A 101 -42.27 25.08 34.21
N TYR A 102 -43.57 24.83 34.40
CA TYR A 102 -44.33 25.42 35.49
C TYR A 102 -43.75 25.07 36.87
N GLY A 103 -43.25 23.85 37.05
CA GLY A 103 -42.52 23.44 38.26
C GLY A 103 -41.20 24.19 38.45
N LEU A 104 -40.45 24.41 37.36
CA LEU A 104 -39.17 25.12 37.36
C LEU A 104 -39.34 26.62 37.59
N GLU A 105 -40.34 27.29 37.01
CA GLU A 105 -40.64 28.71 37.28
C GLU A 105 -40.90 28.96 38.77
N ASN A 106 -41.77 28.13 39.37
CA ASN A 106 -42.04 28.19 40.81
C ASN A 106 -40.78 27.90 41.66
N THR A 107 -39.93 26.97 41.21
CA THR A 107 -38.68 26.63 41.89
C THR A 107 -37.64 27.76 41.79
N LEU A 108 -37.54 28.40 40.63
CA LEU A 108 -36.65 29.53 40.37
C LEU A 108 -37.05 30.77 41.18
N GLN A 109 -38.34 31.10 41.25
CA GLN A 109 -38.84 32.20 42.09
C GLN A 109 -38.55 31.96 43.59
N GLN A 110 -38.70 30.72 44.06
CA GLN A 110 -38.33 30.34 45.42
C GLN A 110 -36.81 30.42 45.66
N LEU A 111 -35.99 29.93 44.73
CA LEU A 111 -34.53 29.96 44.84
C LEU A 111 -33.97 31.39 44.78
N GLU A 112 -34.53 32.26 43.95
CA GLU A 112 -34.20 33.69 43.92
C GLU A 112 -34.51 34.37 45.27
N THR A 113 -35.70 34.09 45.83
CA THR A 113 -36.09 34.59 47.15
C THR A 113 -35.14 34.08 48.24
N LYS A 114 -34.77 32.79 48.22
CA LYS A 114 -33.79 32.20 49.15
C LYS A 114 -32.40 32.83 48.98
N CYS A 115 -31.91 33.00 47.74
CA CYS A 115 -30.61 33.61 47.47
C CYS A 115 -30.53 35.04 48.04
N ALA A 116 -31.54 35.88 47.79
CA ALA A 116 -31.56 37.26 48.30
C ALA A 116 -31.60 37.33 49.83
N GLN A 117 -32.38 36.46 50.49
CA GLN A 117 -32.39 36.35 51.96
C GLN A 117 -31.04 35.86 52.51
N GLN A 118 -30.46 34.84 51.88
CA GLN A 118 -29.20 34.24 52.29
C GLN A 118 -28.01 35.19 52.10
N GLU A 119 -27.98 35.95 50.99
CA GLU A 119 -27.02 37.02 50.74
C GLU A 119 -27.14 38.14 51.79
N HIS A 120 -28.36 38.51 52.20
CA HIS A 120 -28.55 39.48 53.28
C HIS A 120 -27.95 38.99 54.60
N TYR A 121 -28.20 37.73 55.00
CA TYR A 121 -27.62 37.16 56.22
C TYR A 121 -26.10 37.07 56.16
N TYR A 122 -25.53 36.57 55.05
CA TYR A 122 -24.08 36.54 54.83
C TYR A 122 -23.46 37.94 54.94
N ASN A 123 -24.03 38.94 54.29
CA ASN A 123 -23.56 40.32 54.35
C ASN A 123 -23.65 40.92 55.77
N GLN A 124 -24.71 40.61 56.52
CA GLN A 124 -24.86 41.05 57.92
C GLN A 124 -23.79 40.44 58.84
N ILE A 125 -23.52 39.14 58.71
CA ILE A 125 -22.51 38.43 59.50
C ILE A 125 -21.09 38.87 59.11
N ASN A 126 -20.82 39.07 57.81
CA ASN A 126 -19.53 39.54 57.31
C ASN A 126 -19.21 40.99 57.78
N ARG A 127 -20.23 41.85 57.93
CA ARG A 127 -20.08 43.17 58.58
C ARG A 127 -19.67 43.02 60.05
N GLN A 128 -20.37 42.20 60.84
CA GLN A 128 -20.03 41.95 62.26
C GLN A 128 -18.62 41.35 62.42
N TYR A 129 -18.24 40.38 61.58
CA TYR A 129 -16.89 39.82 61.51
C TYR A 129 -15.84 40.92 61.24
N SER A 130 -16.10 41.81 60.28
CA SER A 130 -15.22 42.93 59.93
C SER A 130 -15.09 43.95 61.07
N GLU A 131 -16.19 44.26 61.76
CA GLU A 131 -16.19 45.14 62.95
C GLU A 131 -15.35 44.57 64.10
N PHE A 132 -15.47 43.26 64.39
CA PHE A 132 -14.62 42.60 65.38
C PHE A 132 -13.14 42.58 64.94
N LYS A 133 -12.85 42.32 63.66
CA LYS A 133 -11.48 42.32 63.11
C LYS A 133 -10.82 43.70 63.22
N ILE A 134 -11.55 44.77 62.90
CA ILE A 134 -11.11 46.17 63.08
C ILE A 134 -10.92 46.48 64.57
N SER A 135 -11.81 46.01 65.45
CA SER A 135 -11.74 46.26 66.89
C SER A 135 -10.53 45.57 67.53
N ILE A 136 -10.23 44.32 67.16
CA ILE A 136 -9.02 43.59 67.57
C ILE A 136 -7.76 44.32 67.09
N SER A 137 -7.74 44.80 65.83
CA SER A 137 -6.63 45.60 65.31
C SER A 137 -6.39 46.87 66.14
N ARG A 138 -7.45 47.62 66.48
CA ARG A 138 -7.38 48.80 67.36
C ARG A 138 -6.88 48.46 68.77
N ILE A 139 -7.29 47.33 69.34
CA ILE A 139 -6.80 46.90 70.66
C ILE A 139 -5.32 46.47 70.60
N ASN A 140 -4.89 45.76 69.56
CA ASN A 140 -3.47 45.42 69.37
C ASN A 140 -2.61 46.71 69.34
N SER A 141 -2.99 47.72 68.55
CA SER A 141 -2.27 49.00 68.51
C SER A 141 -2.24 49.75 69.86
N LYS A 142 -3.30 49.62 70.68
CA LYS A 142 -3.30 50.16 72.06
C LYS A 142 -2.37 49.36 72.99
N LEU A 143 -2.40 48.03 72.92
CA LEU A 143 -1.53 47.13 73.69
C LEU A 143 -0.06 47.39 73.37
N ASP A 144 0.29 47.47 72.09
CA ASP A 144 1.67 47.73 71.66
C ASP A 144 2.15 49.11 72.11
N ARG A 145 1.28 50.13 72.07
CA ARG A 145 1.56 51.45 72.66
C ARG A 145 1.82 51.36 74.17
N ILE A 146 0.93 50.74 74.94
CA ILE A 146 1.06 50.62 76.41
C ILE A 146 2.31 49.82 76.78
N ARG A 147 2.63 48.75 76.04
CA ARG A 147 3.86 47.97 76.21
C ARG A 147 5.12 48.78 75.98
N ASN A 148 5.11 49.65 74.97
CA ASN A 148 6.23 50.55 74.70
C ASN A 148 6.34 51.63 75.79
N GLU A 149 5.23 52.20 76.25
CA GLU A 149 5.21 53.15 77.39
C GLU A 149 5.71 52.48 78.70
N ARG A 150 5.33 51.23 78.97
CA ARG A 150 5.84 50.43 80.12
C ARG A 150 7.32 50.05 80.00
N LYS A 151 7.83 49.81 78.78
CA LYS A 151 9.26 49.57 78.54
C LYS A 151 10.11 50.82 78.76
N ILE A 152 9.60 51.99 78.36
CA ILE A 152 10.28 53.28 78.55
C ILE A 152 10.31 53.69 80.04
N ARG A 153 9.31 53.27 80.83
CA ARG A 153 9.22 53.49 82.29
C ARG A 153 9.56 52.23 83.11
N TYR A 154 10.47 51.38 82.64
CA TYR A 154 10.88 50.22 83.44
C TYR A 154 11.84 50.67 84.56
N PRO A 155 11.63 50.29 85.83
CA PRO A 155 12.57 50.59 86.89
C PRO A 155 13.82 49.70 86.74
N GLU A 156 14.91 50.26 86.20
CA GLU A 156 16.18 49.55 86.12
C GLU A 156 16.79 49.32 87.52
N GLY A 157 17.17 48.07 87.78
CA GLY A 157 17.88 47.70 88.99
C GLY A 157 19.37 48.02 88.88
N ASN A 158 19.84 48.93 89.74
CA ASN A 158 21.25 49.22 90.05
C ASN A 158 22.15 49.81 88.94
N ILE A 159 22.36 51.13 89.02
CA ILE A 159 23.72 51.69 88.96
C ILE A 159 23.97 52.44 90.28
N HIS A 160 25.16 52.27 90.87
CA HIS A 160 25.48 52.81 92.20
C HIS A 160 25.77 54.31 92.19
N THR A 161 25.00 55.10 92.96
CA THR A 161 25.50 56.30 93.66
C THR A 161 24.60 56.59 94.86
N HIS A 162 25.17 56.98 96.00
CA HIS A 162 24.41 57.33 97.20
C HIS A 162 24.00 58.81 97.17
N THR A 163 22.69 59.11 97.23
CA THR A 163 22.11 60.34 97.81
C THR A 163 20.62 60.11 98.14
N THR A 164 20.11 60.86 99.11
CA THR A 164 18.83 60.67 99.82
C THR A 164 17.58 60.64 98.94
N MET A 165 16.69 59.68 99.26
CA MET A 165 15.31 59.55 98.79
C MET A 165 14.49 60.85 98.90
N ILE A 166 13.70 61.16 97.86
CA ILE A 166 12.22 61.33 97.89
C ILE A 166 11.75 61.57 96.44
N THR A 167 11.29 60.50 95.76
CA THR A 167 10.09 60.42 94.87
C THR A 167 10.07 59.08 94.09
N PRO A 168 9.63 57.94 94.69
CA PRO A 168 9.35 56.71 93.94
C PRO A 168 7.85 56.48 93.66
N LEU A 169 6.98 57.09 94.48
CA LEU A 169 5.59 56.65 94.64
C LEU A 169 4.69 56.94 93.41
N GLN A 170 4.98 58.01 92.66
CA GLN A 170 4.12 58.49 91.58
C GLN A 170 4.31 57.70 90.27
N ASP A 171 5.52 57.27 89.96
CA ASP A 171 5.77 56.39 88.81
C ASP A 171 5.25 54.97 89.08
N GLN A 172 5.37 54.46 90.30
CA GLN A 172 4.82 53.14 90.65
C GLN A 172 3.29 53.08 90.46
N GLN A 173 2.55 54.06 90.99
CA GLN A 173 1.09 54.19 90.74
C GLN A 173 0.74 54.32 89.25
N THR A 174 1.60 54.96 88.46
CA THR A 174 1.41 55.11 87.01
C THR A 174 1.67 53.78 86.27
N TRP A 175 2.68 53.02 86.70
CA TRP A 175 3.05 51.73 86.13
C TRP A 175 2.00 50.65 86.44
N ASP A 176 1.50 50.60 87.68
CA ASP A 176 0.42 49.70 88.10
C ASP A 176 -0.87 49.97 87.32
N ARG A 177 -1.20 51.24 87.07
CA ARG A 177 -2.34 51.63 86.21
C ARG A 177 -2.15 51.19 84.75
N LEU A 178 -0.94 51.28 84.20
CA LEU A 178 -0.64 50.79 82.85
C LEU A 178 -0.69 49.26 82.77
N LEU A 179 -0.26 48.54 83.81
CA LEU A 179 -0.40 47.08 83.92
C LEU A 179 -1.88 46.67 84.00
N GLN A 180 -2.69 47.37 84.80
CA GLN A 180 -4.13 47.12 84.90
C GLN A 180 -4.85 47.33 83.56
N GLU A 181 -4.54 48.41 82.84
CA GLU A 181 -5.11 48.68 81.51
C GLU A 181 -4.59 47.69 80.45
N GLU A 182 -3.33 47.24 80.52
CA GLU A 182 -2.83 46.17 79.66
C GLU A 182 -3.60 44.86 79.89
N ASN A 183 -3.77 44.45 81.15
CA ASN A 183 -4.53 43.23 81.48
C ASN A 183 -5.98 43.34 81.00
N ARG A 184 -6.65 44.48 81.24
CA ARG A 184 -8.02 44.75 80.76
C ARG A 184 -8.13 44.64 79.23
N LEU A 185 -7.15 45.18 78.50
CA LEU A 185 -7.11 45.10 77.03
C LEU A 185 -6.71 43.71 76.51
N VAL A 186 -5.96 42.92 77.27
CA VAL A 186 -5.67 41.50 76.95
C VAL A 186 -6.93 40.65 77.10
N GLU A 187 -7.72 40.84 78.18
CA GLU A 187 -9.02 40.19 78.35
C GLU A 187 -10.02 40.61 77.27
N GLU A 188 -10.11 41.91 76.96
CA GLU A 188 -10.96 42.46 75.90
C GLU A 188 -10.56 41.89 74.53
N ARG A 189 -9.26 41.77 74.24
CA ARG A 189 -8.72 41.10 73.05
C ARG A 189 -9.09 39.61 72.99
N GLN A 190 -8.96 38.86 74.09
CA GLN A 190 -9.34 37.45 74.13
C GLN A 190 -10.84 37.27 73.85
N ARG A 191 -11.69 38.08 74.49
CA ARG A 191 -13.15 38.08 74.28
C ARG A 191 -13.50 38.40 72.82
N LEU A 192 -12.91 39.43 72.23
CA LEU A 192 -13.14 39.76 70.82
C LEU A 192 -12.62 38.66 69.88
N THR A 193 -11.50 38.01 70.19
CA THR A 193 -10.95 36.91 69.37
C THR A 193 -11.89 35.70 69.37
N TYR A 194 -12.50 35.37 70.51
CA TYR A 194 -13.54 34.33 70.59
C TYR A 194 -14.77 34.70 69.73
N LEU A 195 -15.27 35.95 69.83
CA LEU A 195 -16.39 36.43 69.02
C LEU A 195 -16.08 36.47 67.52
N LEU A 196 -14.85 36.84 67.13
CA LEU A 196 -14.38 36.78 65.75
C LEU A 196 -14.43 35.35 65.21
N ASN A 197 -13.90 34.38 65.96
CA ASN A 197 -13.87 32.97 65.55
C ASN A 197 -15.29 32.39 65.45
N SER A 198 -16.21 32.75 66.35
CA SER A 198 -17.63 32.39 66.22
C SER A 198 -18.23 32.94 64.91
N LYS A 199 -17.98 34.22 64.61
CA LYS A 199 -18.48 34.86 63.38
C LYS A 199 -17.78 34.38 62.11
N GLU A 200 -16.56 33.85 62.19
CA GLU A 200 -15.88 33.17 61.07
C GLU A 200 -16.65 31.88 60.70
N ILE A 201 -17.02 31.07 61.69
CA ILE A 201 -17.79 29.82 61.50
C ILE A 201 -19.21 30.12 60.99
N GLU A 202 -19.87 31.14 61.54
CA GLU A 202 -21.16 31.61 61.02
C GLU A 202 -21.02 32.10 59.57
N ARG A 203 -19.99 32.90 59.25
CA ARG A 203 -19.78 33.42 57.89
C ARG A 203 -19.59 32.27 56.90
N THR A 204 -18.69 31.33 57.15
CA THR A 204 -18.41 30.24 56.19
C THR A 204 -19.59 29.30 56.00
N LYS A 205 -20.41 29.07 57.03
CA LYS A 205 -21.68 28.34 56.90
C LYS A 205 -22.65 29.08 55.99
N GLU A 206 -22.88 30.37 56.20
CA GLU A 206 -23.82 31.12 55.38
C GLU A 206 -23.31 31.38 53.94
N GLU A 207 -21.99 31.36 53.74
CA GLU A 207 -21.30 31.37 52.43
C GLU A 207 -21.50 30.05 51.66
N GLN A 208 -21.43 28.90 52.35
CA GLN A 208 -21.74 27.59 51.78
C GLN A 208 -23.22 27.47 51.38
N ASN A 209 -24.13 27.89 52.26
CA ASN A 209 -25.57 27.92 51.99
C ASN A 209 -25.90 28.80 50.76
N LEU A 210 -25.28 29.98 50.64
CA LEU A 210 -25.45 30.86 49.48
C LEU A 210 -24.94 30.20 48.20
N THR A 211 -23.75 29.57 48.25
CA THR A 211 -23.15 28.86 47.11
C THR A 211 -24.04 27.72 46.64
N GLN A 212 -24.65 26.95 47.55
CA GLN A 212 -25.59 25.89 47.23
C GLN A 212 -26.83 26.43 46.50
N TYR A 213 -27.52 27.42 47.05
CA TYR A 213 -28.73 27.97 46.39
C TYR A 213 -28.44 28.61 45.03
N LEU A 214 -27.26 29.23 44.85
CA LEU A 214 -26.83 29.75 43.55
C LEU A 214 -26.54 28.62 42.54
N GLN A 215 -26.00 27.47 42.98
CA GLN A 215 -25.84 26.30 42.12
C GLN A 215 -27.20 25.69 41.75
N GLU A 216 -28.09 25.47 42.72
CA GLU A 216 -29.45 24.95 42.50
C GLU A 216 -30.25 25.86 41.54
N LYS A 217 -30.12 27.19 41.67
CA LYS A 217 -30.73 28.15 40.74
C LYS A 217 -30.16 27.96 39.33
N LYS A 218 -28.83 27.97 39.18
CA LYS A 218 -28.15 27.80 37.89
C LYS A 218 -28.39 26.44 37.22
N GLU A 219 -28.71 25.39 37.98
CA GLU A 219 -29.12 24.08 37.45
C GLU A 219 -30.56 24.13 36.96
N SER A 220 -31.46 24.73 37.74
CA SER A 220 -32.86 24.94 37.36
C SER A 220 -33.01 25.86 36.14
N GLU A 221 -32.22 26.94 36.05
CA GLU A 221 -32.18 27.86 34.89
C GLU A 221 -31.76 27.14 33.61
N ARG A 222 -30.71 26.30 33.67
CA ARG A 222 -30.25 25.51 32.52
C ARG A 222 -31.30 24.51 32.05
N ARG A 223 -31.99 23.84 32.98
CA ARG A 223 -33.05 22.87 32.64
C ARG A 223 -34.28 23.57 32.04
N TYR A 224 -34.63 24.75 32.56
CA TYR A 224 -35.71 25.57 32.03
C TYR A 224 -35.44 26.02 30.58
N GLU A 225 -34.27 26.59 30.30
CA GLU A 225 -33.90 27.01 28.94
C GLU A 225 -33.71 25.83 27.98
N GLU A 226 -33.23 24.66 28.45
CA GLU A 226 -33.18 23.42 27.66
C GLU A 226 -34.58 22.99 27.19
N ILE A 227 -35.53 22.87 28.12
CA ILE A 227 -36.90 22.45 27.81
C ILE A 227 -37.58 23.48 26.90
N LYS A 228 -37.40 24.77 27.19
CA LYS A 228 -37.93 25.87 26.39
C LYS A 228 -37.39 25.81 24.95
N HIS A 229 -36.10 25.55 24.75
CA HIS A 229 -35.51 25.35 23.43
C HIS A 229 -36.13 24.14 22.68
N GLN A 230 -36.39 23.02 23.37
CA GLN A 230 -37.09 21.88 22.78
C GLN A 230 -38.51 22.25 22.31
N MET A 231 -39.24 23.03 23.11
CA MET A 231 -40.62 23.42 22.81
C MET A 231 -40.76 24.54 21.77
N GLU A 232 -39.90 25.55 21.81
CA GLU A 232 -39.98 26.74 20.93
C GLU A 232 -39.29 26.53 19.57
N ILE A 233 -38.34 25.59 19.47
CA ILE A 233 -37.54 25.37 18.24
C ILE A 233 -37.62 23.92 17.75
N VAL A 234 -37.23 22.92 18.57
CA VAL A 234 -37.06 21.55 18.09
C VAL A 234 -38.38 20.90 17.65
N PHE A 235 -39.44 20.94 18.47
CA PHE A 235 -40.72 20.35 18.07
C PHE A 235 -41.36 21.08 16.87
N PRO A 236 -41.36 22.43 16.76
CA PRO A 236 -41.80 23.11 15.54
C PRO A 236 -41.01 22.74 14.28
N GLU A 237 -39.68 22.55 14.38
CA GLU A 237 -38.86 22.09 13.25
C GLU A 237 -39.19 20.65 12.83
N ASN A 238 -39.37 19.73 13.78
CA ASN A 238 -39.79 18.35 13.49
C ASN A 238 -41.20 18.30 12.89
N GLU A 239 -42.13 19.12 13.38
CA GLU A 239 -43.50 19.23 12.86
C GLU A 239 -43.52 19.74 11.41
N GLN A 240 -42.65 20.70 11.07
CA GLN A 240 -42.42 21.13 9.68
C GLN A 240 -41.81 20.01 8.81
N GLN A 241 -40.85 19.25 9.34
CA GLN A 241 -40.26 18.11 8.62
C GLN A 241 -41.32 17.02 8.34
N ARG A 242 -42.17 16.66 9.31
CA ARG A 242 -43.29 15.73 9.11
C ARG A 242 -44.27 16.26 8.05
N HIS A 243 -44.56 17.56 8.03
CA HIS A 243 -45.40 18.17 6.98
C HIS A 243 -44.78 17.98 5.59
N LEU A 244 -43.49 18.28 5.42
CA LEU A 244 -42.78 18.12 4.15
C LEU A 244 -42.74 16.66 3.69
N ARG A 245 -42.40 15.71 4.58
CA ARG A 245 -42.44 14.27 4.29
C ARG A 245 -43.84 13.85 3.82
N ASN A 246 -44.88 14.33 4.48
CA ASN A 246 -46.26 14.06 4.12
C ASN A 246 -46.68 14.68 2.78
N GLU A 247 -46.27 15.91 2.45
CA GLU A 247 -46.52 16.52 1.14
C GLU A 247 -45.82 15.78 0.00
N GLU A 248 -44.61 15.28 0.22
CA GLU A 248 -43.94 14.39 -0.73
C GLU A 248 -44.70 13.08 -0.92
N ARG A 249 -45.10 12.39 0.17
CA ARG A 249 -45.91 11.16 0.10
C ARG A 249 -47.23 11.39 -0.64
N LEU A 250 -47.92 12.50 -0.37
CA LEU A 250 -49.14 12.88 -1.08
C LEU A 250 -48.88 13.13 -2.58
N THR A 251 -47.73 13.70 -2.93
CA THR A 251 -47.33 13.92 -4.33
C THR A 251 -47.01 12.60 -5.04
N ARG A 252 -46.23 11.71 -4.41
CA ARG A 252 -45.98 10.35 -4.90
C ARG A 252 -47.29 9.56 -5.05
N ASN A 253 -48.22 9.70 -4.10
CA ASN A 253 -49.52 9.04 -4.14
C ASN A 253 -50.45 9.60 -5.24
N ARG A 254 -50.41 10.91 -5.53
CA ARG A 254 -51.10 11.48 -6.70
C ARG A 254 -50.58 10.87 -7.99
N ALA A 255 -49.26 10.75 -8.15
CA ALA A 255 -48.66 10.13 -9.34
C ALA A 255 -49.17 8.70 -9.58
N ARG A 256 -49.21 7.85 -8.53
CA ARG A 256 -49.75 6.47 -8.58
C ARG A 256 -51.19 6.37 -9.12
N ASN A 257 -52.01 7.39 -8.88
CA ASN A 257 -53.41 7.45 -9.31
C ASN A 257 -53.59 8.10 -10.69
N THR A 258 -52.50 8.32 -11.43
CA THR A 258 -52.48 8.96 -12.75
C THR A 258 -51.58 8.18 -13.72
N TYR A 259 -51.57 8.55 -15.01
CA TYR A 259 -50.57 8.04 -15.94
C TYR A 259 -49.21 8.68 -15.63
N ASP A 260 -48.27 7.89 -15.12
CA ASP A 260 -46.96 8.33 -14.64
C ASP A 260 -45.79 7.84 -15.54
N PRO A 261 -45.58 8.46 -16.71
CA PRO A 261 -44.50 8.10 -17.64
C PRO A 261 -43.10 8.56 -17.17
N HIS A 262 -43.02 9.28 -16.04
CA HIS A 262 -41.79 9.85 -15.50
C HIS A 262 -41.39 9.24 -14.14
N LEU A 263 -42.17 8.26 -13.65
CA LEU A 263 -41.98 7.58 -12.36
C LEU A 263 -41.93 8.54 -11.17
N GLN A 264 -42.77 9.58 -11.19
CA GLN A 264 -42.97 10.56 -10.11
C GLN A 264 -43.53 9.93 -8.82
N GLN A 265 -44.05 8.70 -8.90
CA GLN A 265 -44.38 7.90 -7.71
C GLN A 265 -43.17 7.40 -6.91
N LEU A 266 -41.95 7.49 -7.47
CA LEU A 266 -40.68 7.16 -6.81
C LEU A 266 -40.06 8.41 -6.18
N SER A 267 -39.34 8.25 -5.07
CA SER A 267 -38.44 9.32 -4.61
C SER A 267 -37.30 9.54 -5.61
N PRO A 268 -36.68 10.73 -5.68
CA PRO A 268 -35.54 10.98 -6.57
C PRO A 268 -34.38 9.98 -6.36
N LYS A 269 -34.17 9.55 -5.12
CA LYS A 269 -33.17 8.53 -4.74
C LYS A 269 -33.53 7.14 -5.26
N SER A 270 -34.80 6.74 -5.14
CA SER A 270 -35.32 5.46 -5.62
C SER A 270 -35.30 5.38 -7.15
N LEU A 271 -35.68 6.47 -7.82
CA LEU A 271 -35.62 6.61 -9.28
C LEU A 271 -34.18 6.49 -9.81
N GLU A 272 -33.22 7.10 -9.13
CA GLU A 272 -31.81 7.03 -9.54
C GLU A 272 -31.21 5.63 -9.31
N ALA A 273 -31.54 4.97 -8.20
CA ALA A 273 -31.17 3.57 -7.97
C ALA A 273 -31.77 2.63 -9.04
N LEU A 274 -33.03 2.83 -9.41
CA LEU A 274 -33.70 2.06 -10.48
C LEU A 274 -33.00 2.22 -11.83
N LYS A 275 -32.64 3.45 -12.24
CA LYS A 275 -31.90 3.70 -13.49
C LYS A 275 -30.56 2.95 -13.51
N GLN A 276 -29.80 3.02 -12.42
CA GLN A 276 -28.50 2.37 -12.32
C GLN A 276 -28.63 0.85 -12.38
N GLN A 277 -29.65 0.28 -11.73
CA GLN A 277 -29.93 -1.16 -11.81
C GLN A 277 -30.37 -1.60 -13.22
N ILE A 278 -31.24 -0.83 -13.89
CA ILE A 278 -31.63 -1.04 -15.29
C ILE A 278 -30.39 -0.97 -16.20
N GLU A 279 -29.50 0.01 -16.02
CA GLU A 279 -28.32 0.16 -16.87
C GLU A 279 -27.35 -1.02 -16.72
N ILE A 280 -27.09 -1.47 -15.48
CA ILE A 280 -26.21 -2.61 -15.21
C ILE A 280 -26.73 -3.88 -15.89
N GLN A 281 -28.01 -4.23 -15.70
CA GLN A 281 -28.60 -5.44 -16.29
C GLN A 281 -28.80 -5.32 -17.82
N ALA A 282 -29.09 -4.12 -18.35
CA ALA A 282 -29.15 -3.88 -19.79
C ALA A 282 -27.78 -4.08 -20.47
N ARG A 283 -26.68 -3.65 -19.83
CA ARG A 283 -25.30 -3.93 -20.28
C ARG A 283 -24.98 -5.43 -20.21
N GLU A 284 -25.44 -6.13 -19.19
CA GLU A 284 -25.26 -7.59 -19.06
C GLU A 284 -25.94 -8.34 -20.22
N LEU A 285 -27.17 -7.97 -20.58
CA LEU A 285 -27.89 -8.51 -21.75
C LEU A 285 -27.22 -8.14 -23.09
N ASP A 286 -26.63 -6.94 -23.23
CA ASP A 286 -25.81 -6.59 -24.41
C ASP A 286 -24.53 -7.44 -24.50
N ASN A 287 -23.86 -7.69 -23.37
CA ASN A 287 -22.67 -8.51 -23.29
C ASN A 287 -22.99 -9.97 -23.66
N GLN A 288 -24.08 -10.54 -23.10
CA GLN A 288 -24.55 -11.88 -23.43
C GLN A 288 -24.90 -12.02 -24.92
N ARG A 289 -25.63 -11.05 -25.50
CA ARG A 289 -25.92 -11.03 -26.95
C ARG A 289 -24.63 -11.02 -27.77
N THR A 290 -23.64 -10.24 -27.34
CA THR A 290 -22.34 -10.11 -28.04
C THR A 290 -21.50 -11.38 -27.92
N GLN A 291 -21.52 -12.05 -26.77
CA GLN A 291 -20.90 -13.36 -26.56
C GLN A 291 -21.52 -14.42 -27.47
N LEU A 292 -22.86 -14.55 -27.50
CA LEU A 292 -23.57 -15.49 -28.37
C LEU A 292 -23.29 -15.22 -29.87
N MET A 293 -23.20 -13.95 -30.28
CA MET A 293 -22.78 -13.60 -31.64
C MET A 293 -21.33 -13.98 -31.96
N SER A 294 -20.41 -13.84 -30.99
CA SER A 294 -19.01 -14.25 -31.15
C SER A 294 -18.89 -15.77 -31.27
N GLU A 295 -19.58 -16.53 -30.41
CA GLU A 295 -19.65 -17.99 -30.45
C GLU A 295 -20.24 -18.48 -31.79
N ALA A 296 -21.35 -17.87 -32.24
CA ALA A 296 -21.95 -18.17 -33.54
C ALA A 296 -20.98 -17.93 -34.70
N ALA A 297 -20.22 -16.82 -34.68
CA ALA A 297 -19.23 -16.50 -35.69
C ALA A 297 -18.07 -17.50 -35.71
N GLU A 298 -17.55 -17.88 -34.54
CA GLU A 298 -16.46 -18.86 -34.43
C GLU A 298 -16.86 -20.24 -34.97
N MET A 299 -18.03 -20.76 -34.59
CA MET A 299 -18.46 -22.09 -35.05
C MET A 299 -19.02 -22.12 -36.48
N SER A 300 -19.51 -20.99 -37.02
CA SER A 300 -20.23 -20.91 -38.31
C SER A 300 -19.54 -21.66 -39.45
N TYR A 301 -18.24 -21.41 -39.69
CA TYR A 301 -17.51 -22.05 -40.80
C TYR A 301 -17.27 -23.55 -40.56
N LYS A 302 -16.96 -23.94 -39.32
CA LYS A 302 -16.77 -25.35 -38.94
C LYS A 302 -18.07 -26.15 -39.08
N THR A 303 -19.19 -25.57 -38.68
CA THR A 303 -20.53 -26.14 -38.87
C THR A 303 -20.93 -26.21 -40.34
N TYR A 304 -20.56 -25.23 -41.16
CA TYR A 304 -20.76 -25.31 -42.61
C TYR A 304 -20.02 -26.51 -43.24
N LEU A 305 -18.76 -26.76 -42.86
CA LEU A 305 -18.00 -27.92 -43.35
C LEU A 305 -18.60 -29.27 -42.96
N THR A 306 -19.19 -29.40 -41.76
CA THR A 306 -19.82 -30.67 -41.33
C THR A 306 -21.19 -30.87 -41.94
N GLN A 307 -22.05 -29.84 -41.96
CA GLN A 307 -23.40 -29.95 -42.53
C GLN A 307 -23.37 -30.14 -44.05
N LEU A 308 -22.42 -29.52 -44.78
CA LEU A 308 -22.28 -29.73 -46.22
C LEU A 308 -21.78 -31.14 -46.54
N GLU A 309 -20.87 -31.70 -45.74
CA GLU A 309 -20.45 -33.10 -45.91
C GLU A 309 -21.64 -34.06 -45.77
N LEU A 310 -22.45 -33.88 -44.73
CA LEU A 310 -23.65 -34.68 -44.49
C LEU A 310 -24.67 -34.54 -45.64
N ALA A 311 -24.91 -33.33 -46.13
CA ALA A 311 -25.78 -33.09 -47.30
C ALA A 311 -25.25 -33.77 -48.57
N LEU A 312 -23.94 -33.74 -48.79
CA LEU A 312 -23.29 -34.40 -49.92
C LEU A 312 -23.26 -35.94 -49.78
N GLN A 313 -23.39 -36.50 -48.58
CA GLN A 313 -23.51 -37.95 -48.34
C GLN A 313 -24.94 -38.45 -48.63
N HIS A 314 -25.97 -37.77 -48.13
CA HIS A 314 -27.38 -38.21 -48.20
C HIS A 314 -28.09 -37.76 -49.50
N SER A 315 -27.37 -37.73 -50.62
CA SER A 315 -27.78 -37.02 -51.84
C SER A 315 -28.85 -37.72 -52.71
N GLU A 316 -29.50 -38.77 -52.22
CA GLU A 316 -30.55 -39.49 -52.96
C GLU A 316 -31.77 -38.59 -53.26
N ASN A 317 -31.91 -37.47 -52.55
CA ASN A 317 -32.99 -36.48 -52.70
C ASN A 317 -32.57 -35.18 -53.42
N SER A 318 -31.30 -35.00 -53.84
CA SER A 318 -30.81 -33.70 -54.35
C SER A 318 -30.79 -33.63 -55.89
N THR A 319 -31.94 -33.38 -56.51
CA THR A 319 -32.14 -33.27 -57.98
C THR A 319 -31.45 -32.07 -58.66
N GLN A 320 -30.64 -31.29 -57.95
CA GLN A 320 -30.09 -30.00 -58.43
C GLN A 320 -28.58 -30.00 -58.72
N MET A 321 -27.85 -31.10 -58.52
CA MET A 321 -26.40 -31.18 -58.77
C MET A 321 -26.00 -32.32 -59.70
N MET A 322 -25.02 -32.07 -60.54
CA MET A 322 -24.35 -33.10 -61.34
C MET A 322 -23.33 -33.88 -60.51
N PHE A 323 -23.12 -35.16 -60.85
CA PHE A 323 -22.16 -36.04 -60.17
C PHE A 323 -20.74 -35.46 -60.08
N ASN A 324 -20.29 -34.76 -61.12
CA ASN A 324 -18.97 -34.11 -61.15
C ASN A 324 -18.89 -32.92 -60.18
N GLU A 325 -19.97 -32.16 -60.02
CA GLU A 325 -20.07 -31.06 -59.05
C GLU A 325 -20.04 -31.57 -57.61
N GLN A 326 -20.83 -32.62 -57.34
CA GLN A 326 -20.86 -33.29 -56.04
C GLN A 326 -19.49 -33.89 -55.67
N THR A 327 -18.81 -34.51 -56.64
CA THR A 327 -17.46 -35.08 -56.46
C THR A 327 -16.42 -33.99 -56.20
N ALA A 328 -16.48 -32.88 -56.96
CA ALA A 328 -15.62 -31.72 -56.74
C ALA A 328 -15.84 -31.12 -55.35
N LEU A 329 -17.10 -30.93 -54.91
CA LEU A 329 -17.40 -30.40 -53.58
C LEU A 329 -16.94 -31.34 -52.46
N LYS A 330 -17.17 -32.66 -52.56
CA LYS A 330 -16.65 -33.65 -51.60
C LYS A 330 -15.13 -33.55 -51.45
N MET A 331 -14.42 -33.38 -52.55
CA MET A 331 -12.95 -33.23 -52.55
C MET A 331 -12.50 -31.92 -51.89
N ILE A 332 -13.16 -30.80 -52.17
CA ILE A 332 -12.87 -29.49 -51.55
C ILE A 332 -13.21 -29.52 -50.04
N VAL A 333 -14.34 -30.10 -49.63
CA VAL A 333 -14.73 -30.26 -48.21
C VAL A 333 -13.66 -31.02 -47.43
N GLY A 334 -13.16 -32.14 -47.96
CA GLY A 334 -12.08 -32.90 -47.33
C GLY A 334 -10.78 -32.09 -47.18
N MET A 335 -10.40 -31.31 -48.19
CA MET A 335 -9.25 -30.40 -48.11
C MET A 335 -9.49 -29.26 -47.10
N MET A 336 -10.69 -28.69 -47.04
CA MET A 336 -11.02 -27.60 -46.10
C MET A 336 -11.09 -28.07 -44.65
N LYS A 337 -11.59 -29.27 -44.37
CA LYS A 337 -11.54 -29.86 -43.02
C LYS A 337 -10.10 -30.04 -42.55
N ASN A 338 -9.25 -30.63 -43.39
CA ASN A 338 -7.82 -30.78 -43.10
C ASN A 338 -7.16 -29.40 -42.85
N LEU A 339 -7.51 -28.37 -43.62
CA LEU A 339 -7.06 -27.00 -43.36
C LEU A 339 -7.53 -26.43 -42.02
N THR A 340 -8.76 -26.72 -41.58
CA THR A 340 -9.19 -26.30 -40.22
C THR A 340 -8.42 -27.02 -39.12
N GLU A 341 -8.15 -28.32 -39.25
CA GLU A 341 -7.29 -29.05 -38.30
C GLU A 341 -5.84 -28.54 -38.32
N MET A 342 -5.32 -28.15 -39.48
CA MET A 342 -4.01 -27.53 -39.60
C MET A 342 -3.96 -26.14 -38.95
N ALA A 343 -5.03 -25.34 -39.09
CA ALA A 343 -5.14 -24.01 -38.48
C ALA A 343 -5.23 -24.08 -36.95
N GLU A 344 -5.94 -25.04 -36.36
CA GLU A 344 -5.93 -25.22 -34.90
C GLU A 344 -4.54 -25.63 -34.38
N LYS A 345 -3.81 -26.48 -35.14
CA LYS A 345 -2.40 -26.81 -34.83
C LYS A 345 -1.48 -25.59 -34.98
N GLU A 346 -1.74 -24.71 -35.94
CA GLU A 346 -1.02 -23.44 -36.11
C GLU A 346 -1.25 -22.51 -34.91
N LYS A 347 -2.51 -22.31 -34.47
CA LYS A 347 -2.84 -21.53 -33.26
C LYS A 347 -2.08 -22.01 -32.03
N VAL A 348 -2.02 -23.33 -31.80
CA VAL A 348 -1.31 -23.92 -30.65
C VAL A 348 0.19 -23.63 -30.73
N LEU A 349 0.80 -23.76 -31.92
CA LEU A 349 2.23 -23.46 -32.12
C LEU A 349 2.54 -21.96 -31.92
N ILE A 350 1.66 -21.06 -32.39
CA ILE A 350 1.77 -19.62 -32.17
C ILE A 350 1.65 -19.29 -30.67
N HIS A 351 0.69 -19.90 -29.97
CA HIS A 351 0.50 -19.68 -28.53
C HIS A 351 1.74 -20.10 -27.72
N SER A 352 2.29 -21.29 -27.95
CA SER A 352 3.53 -21.72 -27.29
C SER A 352 4.76 -20.88 -27.66
N LEU A 353 4.77 -20.27 -28.85
CA LEU A 353 5.81 -19.32 -29.26
C LEU A 353 5.69 -17.98 -28.51
N ASP A 354 4.47 -17.49 -28.27
CA ASP A 354 4.24 -16.29 -27.43
C ASP A 354 4.52 -16.56 -25.95
N GLU A 355 4.17 -17.73 -25.43
CA GLU A 355 4.54 -18.15 -24.06
C GLU A 355 6.06 -18.19 -23.89
N GLU A 356 6.78 -18.83 -24.81
CA GLU A 356 8.23 -18.96 -24.71
C GLU A 356 8.97 -17.64 -24.97
N GLN A 357 8.44 -16.73 -25.79
CA GLN A 357 8.95 -15.35 -25.88
C GLN A 357 8.87 -14.63 -24.52
N ASN A 358 7.77 -14.83 -23.77
CA ASN A 358 7.61 -14.23 -22.46
C ASN A 358 8.49 -14.90 -21.40
N ASN A 359 8.72 -16.22 -21.51
CA ASN A 359 9.72 -16.95 -20.73
C ASN A 359 11.13 -16.39 -20.96
N LEU A 360 11.56 -16.25 -22.23
CA LEU A 360 12.86 -15.67 -22.60
C LEU A 360 13.05 -14.26 -22.04
N ARG A 361 12.05 -13.38 -22.19
CA ARG A 361 12.06 -12.02 -21.59
C ARG A 361 12.23 -12.06 -20.07
N SER A 362 11.60 -13.01 -19.39
CA SER A 362 11.71 -13.21 -17.94
C SER A 362 13.11 -13.70 -17.53
N LEU A 363 13.69 -14.65 -18.28
CA LEU A 363 15.05 -15.15 -18.08
C LEU A 363 16.10 -14.05 -18.31
N GLN A 364 15.97 -13.27 -19.39
CA GLN A 364 16.86 -12.14 -19.70
C GLN A 364 16.78 -11.03 -18.61
N LYS A 365 15.57 -10.72 -18.12
CA LYS A 365 15.38 -9.80 -16.97
C LYS A 365 16.04 -10.34 -15.70
N SER A 366 15.92 -11.65 -15.45
CA SER A 366 16.54 -12.32 -14.31
C SER A 366 18.07 -12.31 -14.40
N LEU A 367 18.63 -12.51 -15.60
CA LEU A 367 20.06 -12.40 -15.87
C LEU A 367 20.56 -10.97 -15.62
N LEU A 368 19.83 -9.94 -16.10
CA LEU A 368 20.19 -8.53 -15.86
C LEU A 368 20.17 -8.17 -14.38
N GLU A 369 19.20 -8.66 -13.60
CA GLU A 369 19.22 -8.47 -12.15
C GLU A 369 20.37 -9.24 -11.48
N CYS A 370 20.67 -10.45 -11.95
CA CYS A 370 21.81 -11.26 -11.49
C CYS A 370 23.13 -10.51 -11.70
N THR A 371 23.36 -9.96 -12.90
CA THR A 371 24.51 -9.09 -13.23
C THR A 371 24.60 -7.87 -12.31
N ARG A 372 23.48 -7.20 -12.04
CA ARG A 372 23.44 -6.05 -11.11
C ARG A 372 23.77 -6.46 -9.67
N ARG A 373 23.28 -7.61 -9.21
CA ARG A 373 23.61 -8.17 -7.88
C ARG A 373 25.09 -8.56 -7.80
N LEU A 374 25.65 -9.14 -8.86
CA LEU A 374 27.08 -9.46 -8.97
C LEU A 374 27.95 -8.19 -8.90
N GLN A 375 27.63 -7.17 -9.71
CA GLN A 375 28.31 -5.88 -9.69
C GLN A 375 28.28 -5.26 -8.29
N ASN A 376 27.10 -5.23 -7.64
CA ASN A 376 26.97 -4.74 -6.27
C ASN A 376 27.85 -5.51 -5.27
N HIS A 377 27.92 -6.86 -5.35
CA HIS A 377 28.78 -7.65 -4.47
C HIS A 377 30.27 -7.37 -4.70
N LEU A 378 30.69 -7.12 -5.95
CA LEU A 378 32.06 -6.75 -6.29
C LEU A 378 32.43 -5.31 -5.88
N THR A 379 31.45 -4.39 -5.74
CA THR A 379 31.69 -2.97 -5.46
C THR A 379 31.26 -2.48 -4.07
N ALA A 380 30.66 -3.33 -3.22
CA ALA A 380 30.05 -2.89 -1.96
C ALA A 380 31.03 -2.33 -0.89
N LYS A 381 32.31 -2.73 -0.91
CA LYS A 381 33.24 -2.49 0.22
C LYS A 381 34.66 -2.04 -0.19
N PRO A 382 34.83 -1.03 -1.07
CA PRO A 382 36.16 -0.51 -1.43
C PRO A 382 36.91 0.08 -0.23
N HIS A 383 36.18 0.56 0.79
CA HIS A 383 36.75 1.07 2.03
C HIS A 383 37.47 -0.01 2.86
N LEU A 384 37.01 -1.27 2.87
CA LEU A 384 37.73 -2.35 3.58
C LEU A 384 39.02 -2.74 2.85
N ILE A 385 39.02 -2.75 1.52
CA ILE A 385 40.22 -3.02 0.71
C ILE A 385 41.25 -1.90 0.94
N LYS A 386 40.81 -0.64 0.95
CA LYS A 386 41.66 0.52 1.28
C LYS A 386 42.17 0.45 2.72
N GLN A 387 41.32 0.13 3.69
CA GLN A 387 41.68 -0.01 5.09
C GLN A 387 42.68 -1.14 5.31
N ASN A 388 42.52 -2.30 4.67
CA ASN A 388 43.50 -3.40 4.77
C ASN A 388 44.85 -3.02 4.15
N LYS A 389 44.87 -2.21 3.08
CA LYS A 389 46.11 -1.63 2.53
C LYS A 389 46.76 -0.63 3.50
N GLU A 390 45.98 0.29 4.09
CA GLU A 390 46.46 1.27 5.06
C GLU A 390 46.99 0.61 6.34
N LEU A 391 46.28 -0.40 6.86
CA LEU A 391 46.74 -1.22 7.99
C LEU A 391 47.96 -2.07 7.65
N MET A 392 48.11 -2.54 6.41
CA MET A 392 49.31 -3.24 5.94
C MET A 392 50.52 -2.27 5.86
N GLU A 393 50.34 -1.08 5.30
CA GLU A 393 51.38 -0.04 5.25
C GLU A 393 51.80 0.41 6.66
N ASP A 394 50.84 0.59 7.58
CA ASP A 394 51.14 0.91 8.98
C ASP A 394 51.71 -0.28 9.75
N ASN A 395 51.36 -1.53 9.43
CA ASN A 395 52.04 -2.71 9.97
C ASN A 395 53.49 -2.77 9.51
N VAL A 396 53.80 -2.47 8.25
CA VAL A 396 55.18 -2.36 7.76
C VAL A 396 55.93 -1.22 8.46
N ARG A 397 55.28 -0.07 8.70
CA ARG A 397 55.89 1.05 9.46
C ARG A 397 56.11 0.71 10.94
N LEU A 398 55.18 0.00 11.58
CA LEU A 398 55.31 -0.46 12.97
C LEU A 398 56.36 -1.57 13.09
N GLN A 399 56.46 -2.46 12.10
CA GLN A 399 57.53 -3.44 11.99
C GLN A 399 58.88 -2.73 11.86
N LEU A 400 59.05 -1.79 10.91
CA LEU A 400 60.28 -1.02 10.75
C LEU A 400 60.65 -0.21 12.01
N LYS A 401 59.67 0.30 12.78
CA LYS A 401 59.90 0.97 14.08
C LYS A 401 60.31 -0.02 15.18
N SER A 402 59.65 -1.17 15.29
CA SER A 402 59.98 -2.19 16.30
C SER A 402 61.30 -2.91 15.97
N GLU A 403 61.63 -3.07 14.70
CA GLU A 403 62.92 -3.55 14.20
C GLU A 403 64.01 -2.50 14.34
N SER A 404 63.73 -1.20 14.14
CA SER A 404 64.73 -0.15 14.46
C SER A 404 65.00 -0.10 15.98
N ALA A 405 63.97 -0.21 16.81
CA ALA A 405 64.12 -0.32 18.27
C ALA A 405 64.90 -1.58 18.67
N ALA A 406 64.62 -2.72 18.05
CA ALA A 406 65.34 -3.97 18.27
C ALA A 406 66.78 -3.95 17.69
N SER A 407 67.02 -3.22 16.60
CA SER A 407 68.31 -3.05 15.95
C SER A 407 69.21 -2.10 16.74
N TYR A 408 68.66 -1.02 17.33
CA TYR A 408 69.39 -0.22 18.31
C TYR A 408 69.68 -1.02 19.58
N LYS A 409 68.78 -1.87 20.06
CA LYS A 409 69.11 -2.84 21.12
C LYS A 409 70.21 -3.81 20.69
N LYS A 410 70.21 -4.27 19.43
CA LYS A 410 71.24 -5.17 18.89
C LYS A 410 72.58 -4.45 18.82
N SER A 411 72.67 -3.26 18.21
CA SER A 411 73.89 -2.45 18.12
C SER A 411 74.43 -2.01 19.50
N ALA A 412 73.56 -1.87 20.51
CA ALA A 412 73.95 -1.59 21.90
C ALA A 412 74.43 -2.82 22.71
N LEU A 413 74.22 -4.06 22.22
CA LEU A 413 74.57 -5.30 22.96
C LEU A 413 75.38 -6.34 22.16
N TYR A 414 75.49 -6.23 20.83
CA TYR A 414 76.30 -7.11 19.97
C TYR A 414 77.78 -6.71 19.84
N VAL A 415 78.28 -5.90 20.77
CA VAL A 415 79.73 -5.91 21.12
C VAL A 415 80.05 -7.16 21.97
N SER A 416 79.03 -7.91 22.43
CA SER A 416 79.17 -9.18 23.14
C SER A 416 78.92 -10.40 22.24
N PHE A 417 80.02 -10.97 21.74
CA PHE A 417 80.20 -12.32 21.17
C PHE A 417 79.63 -12.69 19.77
N PHE A 418 80.44 -13.54 19.13
CA PHE A 418 80.40 -14.01 17.73
C PHE A 418 79.47 -15.22 17.49
N SER A 419 79.34 -15.59 16.21
CA SER A 419 78.78 -16.85 15.66
C SER A 419 77.25 -17.01 15.74
N GLY A 420 76.60 -17.76 14.84
CA GLY A 420 77.10 -18.47 13.65
C GLY A 420 75.97 -19.24 12.94
N ALA A 421 76.35 -20.20 12.07
CA ALA A 421 75.52 -21.24 11.44
C ALA A 421 74.43 -20.84 10.41
N SER A 422 74.65 -21.35 9.19
CA SER A 422 73.77 -21.37 8.01
C SER A 422 72.84 -22.60 8.00
N SER A 423 71.66 -22.52 7.34
CA SER A 423 71.00 -23.57 6.51
C SER A 423 69.66 -23.03 5.94
N LEU A 424 69.32 -23.08 4.64
CA LEU A 424 68.95 -24.21 3.74
C LEU A 424 67.54 -24.79 4.08
N LEU A 425 66.59 -25.09 3.18
CA LEU A 425 66.55 -25.43 1.72
C LEU A 425 65.31 -24.77 1.04
N SER A 426 65.31 -24.25 -0.22
CA SER A 426 65.21 -24.91 -1.56
C SER A 426 63.88 -25.67 -1.82
N THR A 427 63.18 -25.64 -2.98
CA THR A 427 63.40 -25.23 -4.39
C THR A 427 62.08 -24.67 -5.01
N GLY A 428 61.96 -24.14 -6.24
CA GLY A 428 62.93 -23.76 -7.28
C GLY A 428 62.26 -23.65 -8.67
N ILE A 429 62.39 -22.49 -9.35
CA ILE A 429 61.89 -22.23 -10.72
C ILE A 429 63.11 -21.98 -11.64
N VAL A 430 63.13 -22.54 -12.86
CA VAL A 430 64.10 -22.14 -13.91
C VAL A 430 63.44 -22.13 -15.29
N GLY A 431 63.68 -21.06 -16.05
CA GLY A 431 63.34 -20.91 -17.47
C GLY A 431 64.37 -20.10 -18.29
N THR A 432 65.63 -20.05 -17.82
CA THR A 432 66.86 -19.47 -18.46
C THR A 432 66.80 -17.95 -18.80
N LEU A 433 67.86 -17.13 -18.97
CA LEU A 433 69.34 -17.18 -19.22
C LEU A 433 70.00 -15.95 -18.45
N ILE A 434 71.30 -15.62 -18.29
CA ILE A 434 72.65 -16.22 -18.52
C ILE A 434 73.80 -15.43 -17.77
N ILE A 435 74.86 -16.12 -17.32
CA ILE A 435 76.27 -15.66 -17.01
C ILE A 435 76.56 -14.64 -15.85
N SER A 436 77.84 -14.54 -15.41
CA SER A 436 78.43 -14.11 -14.11
C SER A 436 79.60 -13.07 -14.31
N PRO A 437 80.54 -12.66 -13.38
CA PRO A 437 80.73 -12.81 -11.88
C PRO A 437 81.39 -11.60 -11.05
N VAL A 438 81.62 -11.77 -9.70
CA VAL A 438 82.66 -11.14 -8.76
C VAL A 438 82.34 -9.95 -7.77
N PHE A 439 83.08 -9.91 -6.61
CA PHE A 439 82.88 -9.44 -5.19
C PHE A 439 83.45 -8.05 -4.65
N PHE A 440 82.83 -7.48 -3.58
CA PHE A 440 83.32 -6.77 -2.32
C PHE A 440 84.38 -5.60 -2.36
N THR A 441 84.91 -4.88 -1.33
CA THR A 441 85.08 -4.88 0.20
C THR A 441 85.17 -3.37 0.74
N ILE A 442 85.51 -2.83 1.96
CA ILE A 442 85.58 -3.12 3.45
C ILE A 442 85.76 -1.77 4.29
N PRO A 443 85.55 -1.66 5.64
CA PRO A 443 85.54 -0.39 6.46
C PRO A 443 86.34 -0.37 7.82
N GLY A 444 86.13 0.62 8.74
CA GLY A 444 86.61 0.57 10.17
C GLY A 444 86.28 1.74 11.16
N ALA A 445 86.43 1.48 12.49
CA ALA A 445 86.42 2.35 13.71
C ALA A 445 85.12 2.55 14.57
N LEU A 446 85.18 2.24 15.89
CA LEU A 446 84.12 2.38 16.94
C LEU A 446 84.70 2.46 18.38
N ALA A 447 84.09 3.23 19.33
CA ALA A 447 84.36 3.11 20.79
C ALA A 447 83.35 3.80 21.76
N MET A 448 83.05 5.09 21.59
CA MET A 448 82.53 6.00 22.66
C MET A 448 81.01 5.92 23.00
N LEU A 449 80.30 4.83 22.68
CA LEU A 449 78.82 4.85 22.55
C LEU A 449 78.00 4.27 23.74
N SER A 450 78.63 3.79 24.81
CA SER A 450 77.97 2.85 25.75
C SER A 450 76.94 3.46 26.73
N LEU A 451 77.23 4.58 27.40
CA LEU A 451 76.40 5.02 28.54
C LEU A 451 75.03 5.59 28.13
N VAL A 452 74.94 6.25 26.98
CA VAL A 452 73.69 6.81 26.42
C VAL A 452 72.69 5.69 26.07
N ALA A 453 73.19 4.49 25.74
CA ALA A 453 72.36 3.41 25.22
C ALA A 453 71.35 2.82 26.22
N LEU A 454 71.61 2.90 27.53
CA LEU A 454 70.81 2.16 28.53
C LEU A 454 69.44 2.81 28.82
N VAL A 455 69.40 4.14 28.96
CA VAL A 455 68.12 4.88 29.12
C VAL A 455 67.30 4.78 27.83
N VAL A 456 67.98 4.90 26.68
CA VAL A 456 67.40 4.74 25.34
C VAL A 456 66.80 3.34 25.15
N ALA A 457 67.47 2.29 25.62
CA ALA A 457 66.98 0.91 25.51
C ALA A 457 65.66 0.65 26.27
N LEU A 458 65.45 1.26 27.44
CA LEU A 458 64.19 1.13 28.19
C LEU A 458 63.02 1.83 27.48
N GLY A 459 63.25 3.04 26.95
CA GLY A 459 62.25 3.72 26.12
C GLY A 459 61.86 2.92 24.87
N PHE A 460 62.86 2.34 24.18
CA PHE A 460 62.64 1.46 23.04
C PHE A 460 61.93 0.14 23.41
N GLN A 461 62.11 -0.39 24.62
CA GLN A 461 61.43 -1.61 25.05
C GLN A 461 59.91 -1.38 25.21
N TYR A 462 59.49 -0.21 25.72
CA TYR A 462 58.08 0.19 25.75
C TYR A 462 57.53 0.45 24.34
N GLN A 463 58.24 1.20 23.50
CA GLN A 463 57.82 1.45 22.10
C GLN A 463 57.67 0.15 21.30
N LYS A 464 58.57 -0.83 21.49
CA LYS A 464 58.46 -2.15 20.87
C LYS A 464 57.20 -2.87 21.33
N TYR A 465 56.94 -2.96 22.64
CA TYR A 465 55.75 -3.63 23.19
C TYR A 465 54.43 -3.01 22.69
N VAL A 466 54.35 -1.68 22.65
CA VAL A 466 53.19 -0.96 22.08
C VAL A 466 53.05 -1.25 20.58
N SER A 467 54.16 -1.28 19.82
CA SER A 467 54.13 -1.59 18.38
C SER A 467 53.67 -3.03 18.11
N GLU A 468 54.13 -4.02 18.89
CA GLU A 468 53.71 -5.42 18.77
C GLU A 468 52.22 -5.61 19.12
N ILE A 469 51.71 -4.91 20.14
CA ILE A 469 50.26 -4.88 20.45
C ILE A 469 49.46 -4.25 19.30
N GLN A 470 49.91 -3.11 18.77
CA GLN A 470 49.19 -2.40 17.73
C GLN A 470 49.21 -3.17 16.40
N MET A 471 50.32 -3.82 16.03
CA MET A 471 50.38 -4.75 14.90
C MET A 471 49.42 -5.94 15.08
N LYS A 472 49.31 -6.49 16.31
CA LYS A 472 48.36 -7.57 16.61
C LYS A 472 46.90 -7.12 16.51
N GLN A 473 46.59 -5.89 16.94
CA GLN A 473 45.25 -5.30 16.77
C GLN A 473 44.94 -5.04 15.29
N ASN A 474 45.86 -4.44 14.54
CA ASN A 474 45.74 -4.25 13.10
C ASN A 474 45.51 -5.58 12.37
N GLY A 475 46.26 -6.63 12.71
CA GLY A 475 46.08 -7.98 12.17
C GLY A 475 44.68 -8.55 12.43
N GLN A 476 44.15 -8.39 13.64
CA GLN A 476 42.77 -8.79 13.96
C GLN A 476 41.68 -7.97 13.25
N VAL A 477 41.97 -6.73 12.81
CA VAL A 477 41.08 -5.94 11.96
C VAL A 477 41.17 -6.40 10.51
N MET A 478 42.38 -6.62 10.00
CA MET A 478 42.60 -7.15 8.65
C MET A 478 41.92 -8.51 8.47
N GLU A 479 42.11 -9.45 9.40
CA GLU A 479 41.48 -10.78 9.41
C GLU A 479 39.95 -10.69 9.36
N LYS A 480 39.33 -9.82 10.18
CA LYS A 480 37.87 -9.60 10.16
C LYS A 480 37.40 -9.01 8.83
N ASN A 481 38.15 -8.07 8.28
CA ASN A 481 37.86 -7.46 6.98
C ASN A 481 37.98 -8.48 5.84
N ASP A 482 39.02 -9.32 5.86
CA ASP A 482 39.24 -10.38 4.87
C ASP A 482 38.15 -11.46 4.95
N VAL A 483 37.69 -11.83 6.15
CA VAL A 483 36.53 -12.72 6.33
C VAL A 483 35.24 -12.09 5.76
N MET A 484 35.05 -10.77 5.89
CA MET A 484 33.92 -10.08 5.26
C MET A 484 34.04 -10.02 3.73
N LEU A 485 35.22 -9.72 3.20
CA LEU A 485 35.49 -9.68 1.76
C LEU A 485 35.35 -11.08 1.13
N MET A 486 35.88 -12.13 1.78
CA MET A 486 35.78 -13.52 1.33
C MET A 486 34.32 -14.03 1.36
N LYS A 487 33.51 -13.56 2.31
CA LYS A 487 32.07 -13.87 2.36
C LYS A 487 31.30 -13.27 1.18
N ASP A 488 31.62 -12.04 0.77
CA ASP A 488 30.98 -11.40 -0.38
C ASP A 488 31.58 -11.90 -1.71
N TRP A 489 32.88 -12.22 -1.75
CA TRP A 489 33.52 -12.90 -2.88
C TRP A 489 32.93 -14.29 -3.13
N LYS A 490 32.71 -15.10 -2.07
CA LYS A 490 32.07 -16.41 -2.21
C LYS A 490 30.68 -16.28 -2.82
N LYS A 491 29.88 -15.29 -2.38
CA LYS A 491 28.56 -14.99 -2.98
C LYS A 491 28.65 -14.54 -4.42
N ALA A 492 29.60 -13.66 -4.76
CA ALA A 492 29.84 -13.22 -6.14
C ALA A 492 30.23 -14.40 -7.04
N ASN A 493 31.11 -15.28 -6.57
CA ASN A 493 31.56 -16.46 -7.30
C ASN A 493 30.44 -17.51 -7.46
N GLU A 494 29.63 -17.74 -6.42
CA GLU A 494 28.44 -18.60 -6.48
C GLU A 494 27.43 -18.05 -7.51
N LEU A 495 27.06 -16.78 -7.39
CA LEU A 495 26.13 -16.09 -8.28
C LEU A 495 26.60 -16.11 -9.75
N SER A 496 27.90 -15.88 -10.00
CA SER A 496 28.49 -15.92 -11.33
C SER A 496 28.57 -17.34 -11.88
N LEU A 497 29.19 -18.27 -11.15
CA LEU A 497 29.65 -19.55 -11.68
C LEU A 497 28.53 -20.60 -11.71
N THR A 498 27.56 -20.54 -10.78
CA THR A 498 26.35 -21.37 -10.85
C THR A 498 25.18 -20.62 -11.48
N THR A 499 24.79 -19.47 -10.92
CA THR A 499 23.45 -18.90 -11.21
C THR A 499 23.39 -18.21 -12.58
N MET A 500 24.40 -17.42 -12.96
CA MET A 500 24.47 -16.84 -14.30
C MET A 500 24.72 -17.90 -15.38
N THR A 501 25.55 -18.91 -15.11
CA THR A 501 25.74 -20.07 -16.00
C THR A 501 24.42 -20.80 -16.26
N GLU A 502 23.66 -21.12 -15.21
CA GLU A 502 22.37 -21.81 -15.34
C GLU A 502 21.36 -20.95 -16.14
N LEU A 503 21.25 -19.66 -15.82
CA LEU A 503 20.40 -18.71 -16.57
C LEU A 503 20.79 -18.64 -18.05
N ASN A 504 22.08 -18.54 -18.38
CA ASN A 504 22.56 -18.53 -19.76
C ASN A 504 22.20 -19.83 -20.50
N THR A 505 22.37 -21.01 -19.87
CA THR A 505 21.97 -22.28 -20.51
C THR A 505 20.45 -22.45 -20.65
N LYS A 506 19.64 -21.76 -19.83
CA LYS A 506 18.18 -21.69 -19.99
C LYS A 506 17.79 -20.75 -21.12
N ILE A 507 18.44 -19.58 -21.24
CA ILE A 507 18.29 -18.63 -22.35
C ILE A 507 18.64 -19.31 -23.68
N GLU A 508 19.80 -19.95 -23.80
CA GLU A 508 20.23 -20.63 -25.04
C GLU A 508 19.27 -21.75 -25.47
N LYS A 509 18.68 -22.48 -24.52
CA LYS A 509 17.65 -23.49 -24.80
C LYS A 509 16.34 -22.86 -25.28
N SER A 510 15.93 -21.79 -24.62
CA SER A 510 14.72 -21.02 -24.96
C SER A 510 14.81 -20.41 -26.36
N GLU A 511 15.94 -19.80 -26.70
CA GLU A 511 16.23 -19.24 -28.03
C GLU A 511 16.23 -20.33 -29.12
N LYS A 512 16.83 -21.50 -28.86
CA LYS A 512 16.78 -22.63 -29.80
C LYS A 512 15.36 -23.18 -30.00
N TYR A 513 14.57 -23.27 -28.93
CA TYR A 513 13.20 -23.76 -28.99
C TYR A 513 12.27 -22.77 -29.71
N LEU A 514 12.49 -21.46 -29.55
CA LEU A 514 11.80 -20.42 -30.32
C LEU A 514 12.08 -20.52 -31.83
N VAL A 515 13.33 -20.78 -32.23
CA VAL A 515 13.67 -21.02 -33.65
C VAL A 515 12.99 -22.28 -34.17
N GLU A 516 12.93 -23.35 -33.38
CA GLU A 516 12.22 -24.58 -33.74
C GLU A 516 10.71 -24.37 -33.89
N LEU A 517 10.09 -23.56 -33.00
CA LEU A 517 8.67 -23.20 -33.07
C LEU A 517 8.37 -22.30 -34.29
N ASP A 518 9.18 -21.28 -34.55
CA ASP A 518 9.06 -20.40 -35.72
C ASP A 518 9.17 -21.21 -37.03
N GLN A 519 10.12 -22.15 -37.11
CA GLN A 519 10.26 -23.04 -38.26
C GLN A 519 9.05 -23.97 -38.42
N LYS A 520 8.47 -24.48 -37.32
CA LYS A 520 7.23 -25.27 -37.35
C LYS A 520 6.03 -24.46 -37.83
N VAL A 521 5.85 -23.23 -37.34
CA VAL A 521 4.78 -22.31 -37.79
C VAL A 521 4.90 -22.04 -39.29
N LYS A 522 6.09 -21.66 -39.77
CA LYS A 522 6.35 -21.40 -41.21
C LYS A 522 6.13 -22.65 -42.07
N GLY A 523 6.55 -23.83 -41.60
CA GLY A 523 6.28 -25.10 -42.27
C GLY A 523 4.78 -25.41 -42.37
N GLN A 524 4.04 -25.22 -41.27
CA GLN A 524 2.60 -25.41 -41.20
C GLN A 524 1.85 -24.47 -42.15
N GLN A 525 2.19 -23.17 -42.14
CA GLN A 525 1.66 -22.16 -43.07
C GLN A 525 1.94 -22.51 -44.54
N HIS A 526 3.14 -23.01 -44.85
CA HIS A 526 3.47 -23.45 -46.21
C HIS A 526 2.58 -24.63 -46.65
N VAL A 527 2.44 -25.67 -45.82
CA VAL A 527 1.55 -26.81 -46.12
C VAL A 527 0.10 -26.36 -46.28
N MET A 528 -0.38 -25.44 -45.44
CA MET A 528 -1.72 -24.88 -45.53
C MET A 528 -1.96 -24.09 -46.83
N SER A 529 -1.00 -23.27 -47.27
CA SER A 529 -1.12 -22.59 -48.56
C SER A 529 -1.13 -23.57 -49.74
N LEU A 530 -0.33 -24.64 -49.68
CA LEU A 530 -0.29 -25.69 -50.70
C LEU A 530 -1.61 -26.49 -50.78
N VAL A 531 -2.25 -26.82 -49.65
CA VAL A 531 -3.56 -27.48 -49.63
C VAL A 531 -4.68 -26.54 -50.08
N LEU A 532 -4.63 -25.25 -49.73
CA LEU A 532 -5.58 -24.24 -50.21
C LEU A 532 -5.50 -24.07 -51.74
N ASN A 533 -4.29 -23.94 -52.29
CA ASN A 533 -4.08 -23.83 -53.74
C ASN A 533 -4.58 -25.08 -54.49
N LYS A 534 -4.37 -26.29 -53.93
CA LYS A 534 -4.95 -27.53 -54.48
C LYS A 534 -6.48 -27.49 -54.48
N ALA A 535 -7.12 -27.05 -53.40
CA ALA A 535 -8.57 -26.96 -53.31
C ALA A 535 -9.16 -25.91 -54.28
N GLN A 536 -8.48 -24.77 -54.45
CA GLN A 536 -8.85 -23.75 -55.44
C GLN A 536 -8.73 -24.27 -56.88
N GLY A 537 -7.83 -25.24 -57.15
CA GLY A 537 -7.67 -25.90 -58.45
C GLY A 537 -8.70 -27.00 -58.77
N VAL A 538 -9.52 -27.45 -57.82
CA VAL A 538 -10.54 -28.48 -58.07
C VAL A 538 -11.65 -27.93 -58.97
N SER A 539 -11.90 -28.58 -60.10
CA SER A 539 -12.86 -28.18 -61.14
C SER A 539 -13.85 -29.31 -61.47
N THR A 540 -14.95 -28.96 -62.16
CA THR A 540 -16.00 -29.91 -62.60
C THR A 540 -15.66 -30.62 -63.92
N SER A 541 -14.67 -30.12 -64.65
CA SER A 541 -14.11 -30.71 -65.86
C SER A 541 -13.34 -31.99 -65.53
N TYR A 542 -13.97 -33.14 -65.78
CA TYR A 542 -13.43 -34.46 -65.47
C TYR A 542 -12.22 -34.82 -66.35
N SER A 543 -11.03 -34.39 -65.93
CA SER A 543 -9.77 -34.95 -66.42
C SER A 543 -9.46 -36.22 -65.61
N GLY A 544 -9.80 -37.38 -66.16
CA GLY A 544 -9.73 -38.67 -65.48
C GLY A 544 -8.31 -39.18 -65.26
N ASN A 545 -7.55 -38.59 -64.32
CA ASN A 545 -6.28 -39.15 -63.85
C ASN A 545 -5.87 -38.62 -62.46
N SER A 546 -6.40 -39.20 -61.38
CA SER A 546 -5.98 -38.87 -60.00
C SER A 546 -6.12 -40.04 -59.01
N ASN A 547 -5.56 -41.20 -59.34
CA ASN A 547 -5.28 -42.25 -58.34
C ASN A 547 -4.18 -41.76 -57.39
N PHE A 548 -4.54 -41.07 -56.31
CA PHE A 548 -3.56 -40.49 -55.37
C PHE A 548 -3.88 -40.69 -53.87
N PHE A 549 -4.83 -41.57 -53.54
CA PHE A 549 -5.04 -42.08 -52.17
C PHE A 549 -4.88 -43.60 -52.09
N GLY A 550 -3.92 -44.15 -52.86
CA GLY A 550 -3.37 -45.49 -52.67
C GLY A 550 -2.17 -45.46 -51.71
N HIS A 551 -2.02 -46.48 -50.86
CA HIS A 551 -1.06 -46.45 -49.75
C HIS A 551 0.42 -46.51 -50.18
N THR A 552 1.26 -45.64 -49.62
CA THR A 552 2.72 -45.92 -49.44
C THR A 552 3.24 -45.29 -48.15
N ASN A 553 3.59 -46.13 -47.16
CA ASN A 553 4.54 -45.74 -46.11
C ASN A 553 5.96 -45.81 -46.70
N THR A 554 6.44 -44.75 -47.34
CA THR A 554 7.85 -44.65 -47.75
C THR A 554 8.27 -43.19 -47.95
N VAL A 555 9.18 -42.70 -47.12
CA VAL A 555 9.76 -41.35 -47.27
C VAL A 555 10.92 -41.42 -48.26
N ALA A 556 10.66 -41.07 -49.52
CA ALA A 556 11.69 -40.96 -50.55
C ALA A 556 12.30 -39.55 -50.57
N TYR A 557 13.46 -39.37 -49.92
CA TYR A 557 14.28 -38.17 -50.12
C TYR A 557 14.89 -38.18 -51.52
N LEU A 558 14.56 -37.18 -52.34
CA LEU A 558 15.25 -36.87 -53.59
C LEU A 558 16.30 -35.76 -53.34
N PRO A 559 17.61 -36.01 -53.55
CA PRO A 559 18.64 -35.02 -53.28
C PRO A 559 18.69 -33.95 -54.38
N SER A 560 18.64 -32.68 -53.99
CA SER A 560 18.76 -31.54 -54.91
C SER A 560 20.23 -31.09 -55.03
N ALA A 561 20.98 -31.71 -55.94
CA ALA A 561 22.35 -31.29 -56.29
C ALA A 561 22.67 -31.61 -57.77
N PRO A 562 23.06 -30.62 -58.60
CA PRO A 562 23.64 -30.86 -59.93
C PRO A 562 25.08 -31.43 -59.83
N PRO A 563 25.55 -32.19 -60.82
CA PRO A 563 26.92 -32.72 -60.85
C PRO A 563 27.96 -31.62 -61.15
N GLN A 564 29.20 -31.84 -60.72
CA GLN A 564 30.33 -30.95 -61.03
C GLN A 564 31.08 -31.40 -62.30
N GLY A 565 31.57 -30.41 -63.06
CA GLY A 565 32.87 -30.52 -63.73
C GLY A 565 32.87 -30.41 -65.26
N GLU A 566 33.18 -29.21 -65.76
CA GLU A 566 34.36 -29.04 -66.64
C GLU A 566 34.95 -27.62 -66.49
N LEU A 567 36.20 -27.42 -66.92
CA LEU A 567 37.02 -26.23 -66.62
C LEU A 567 37.23 -25.35 -67.85
N LEU A 568 37.16 -24.02 -67.70
CA LEU A 568 37.78 -23.04 -68.61
C LEU A 568 37.95 -21.65 -67.94
N TYR A 569 39.20 -21.30 -67.62
CA TYR A 569 39.71 -19.91 -67.51
C TYR A 569 40.15 -19.44 -68.94
N PRO A 570 40.47 -18.16 -69.24
CA PRO A 570 40.91 -17.04 -68.37
C PRO A 570 40.17 -15.71 -68.73
N PRO A 571 40.67 -14.47 -68.47
CA PRO A 571 41.80 -14.00 -67.65
C PRO A 571 41.41 -12.98 -66.55
N ILE A 572 42.42 -12.36 -65.91
CA ILE A 572 42.27 -11.38 -64.82
C ILE A 572 42.72 -9.99 -65.27
N GLU A 573 41.82 -9.03 -65.20
CA GLU A 573 42.03 -7.58 -65.01
C GLU A 573 40.90 -7.13 -64.06
N GLY A 574 41.00 -6.13 -63.19
CA GLY A 574 42.07 -5.16 -62.87
C GLY A 574 41.41 -4.00 -62.10
N GLU A 575 42.15 -3.31 -61.22
CA GLU A 575 41.68 -2.11 -60.49
C GLU A 575 40.55 -2.28 -59.44
N THR A 576 40.27 -1.29 -58.57
CA THR A 576 41.05 -1.01 -57.34
C THR A 576 40.21 -0.31 -56.25
N VAL A 577 40.35 -0.76 -54.99
CA VAL A 577 40.17 -0.05 -53.70
C VAL A 577 39.02 0.98 -53.53
N ARG A 578 38.05 0.70 -52.65
CA ARG A 578 37.84 1.39 -51.34
C ARG A 578 36.53 0.96 -50.65
N TYR A 579 36.65 0.39 -49.44
CA TYR A 579 35.60 0.46 -48.42
C TYR A 579 35.97 1.52 -47.40
N GLY A 580 34.98 2.27 -46.91
CA GLY A 580 35.15 3.28 -45.87
C GLY A 580 34.03 3.17 -44.83
N TYR A 581 34.42 2.75 -43.63
CA TYR A 581 33.68 2.77 -42.35
C TYR A 581 32.23 2.25 -42.38
#